data_AF-A0AAQ3THJ4-F1
#
_entry.id   AF-A0AAQ3THJ4-F1
#
_cell.length_a   1.000
_cell.length_b   1.000
_cell.length_c   1.000
_cell.angle_alpha   90.00
_cell.angle_beta   90.00
_cell.angle_gamma   90.00
#
_symmetry.space_group_name_H-M   'P 1'
#
loop_
_entity.id
_entity.type
_entity.pdbx_description
1 polymer ?
#
loop_
_entity_poly.entity_id
_entity_poly.type
_entity_poly.pdbx_seq_one_letter_code
_entity_poly.pdbx_strand_id
1 'polypeptide(L)'
;MSTFPPPPPAARIPLSRVRVDDLAPFDGATTPAYSRAVDAIAESLKRHSAAAVELPAADAAVVRCALESARAFFRARPGLYVYRAGRPLDDGELSPACMADAFRCLGKVARAALSAIAQNLRLRSDAFSHLLDDSPLPLNEVSASELLVSFSHGHLQSGQAPTVGLRSEADRGFVTLVASDHPGIEVCNPSGHWYLADGVSGPNDLLLLTGRALSHVTAGLRLNSQYRTTNVEDRASLMFRLMPRANAILDCSPISAAGHCIPQIYQPISASQFMDGLHAHEHIVSHHLEAPSESQGNFVNEPSLRSVLSDPLSGAFLEDAMVLSCGHSFGGLMLKKVLEMARCSICNGEVDAASLFPNLALRAVATVVKMEDDRRLFHNAALRKRRKEITEHTDTQRRNGSSKDSSEVGLDAESSRAFKGVQFPFVVGERVLIMGNKRTPDKFVGKEAVVTSQCLNGWYLVEAVDSGESIRLQYRSLKKVQAQPEMRGRPQALLH
;
A
#
# COMPACT_ATOMS: atom_id res chain seq x y z
N MET A 1 -52.80 6.34 -13.28
CA MET A 1 -51.66 5.87 -14.08
C MET A 1 -50.75 7.06 -14.29
N SER A 2 -49.69 7.21 -13.48
CA SER A 2 -48.73 8.30 -13.64
C SER A 2 -47.57 7.77 -14.48
N THR A 3 -47.60 8.06 -15.77
CA THR A 3 -46.51 7.75 -16.70
C THR A 3 -45.42 8.80 -16.52
N PHE A 4 -44.46 8.54 -15.64
CA PHE A 4 -43.19 9.25 -15.71
C PHE A 4 -42.50 8.89 -17.02
N PRO A 5 -42.04 9.86 -17.81
CA PRO A 5 -41.25 9.57 -18.99
C PRO A 5 -39.95 8.87 -18.56
N PRO A 6 -39.42 7.94 -19.37
CA PRO A 6 -38.14 7.32 -19.08
C PRO A 6 -37.05 8.41 -18.97
N PRO A 7 -36.05 8.24 -18.09
CA PRO A 7 -34.96 9.19 -17.97
C PRO A 7 -34.26 9.36 -19.33
N PRO A 8 -33.81 10.57 -19.67
CA PRO A 8 -33.11 10.81 -20.93
C PRO A 8 -31.88 9.91 -21.02
N PRO A 9 -31.55 9.37 -22.21
CA PRO A 9 -30.36 8.54 -22.39
C PRO A 9 -29.13 9.34 -21.96
N ALA A 10 -28.29 8.74 -21.11
CA ALA A 10 -27.05 9.35 -20.65
C ALA A 10 -26.27 9.92 -21.84
N ALA A 11 -25.92 11.21 -21.77
CA ALA A 11 -25.22 11.90 -22.83
C ALA A 11 -23.93 11.15 -23.19
N ARG A 12 -23.87 10.65 -24.42
CA ARG A 12 -22.69 9.93 -24.94
C ARG A 12 -21.62 10.95 -25.28
N ILE A 13 -20.48 10.88 -24.58
CA ILE A 13 -19.33 11.73 -24.86
C ILE A 13 -18.36 10.96 -25.76
N PRO A 14 -17.99 11.47 -26.95
CA PRO A 14 -17.01 10.81 -27.80
C PRO A 14 -15.62 10.96 -27.18
N LEU A 15 -15.09 9.87 -26.63
CA LEU A 15 -13.68 9.77 -26.23
C LEU A 15 -12.79 9.82 -27.47
N SER A 16 -11.60 10.42 -27.36
CA SER A 16 -10.62 10.34 -28.46
C SER A 16 -10.11 8.91 -28.55
N ARG A 17 -10.18 8.32 -29.75
CA ARG A 17 -9.68 6.99 -30.06
C ARG A 17 -8.29 7.08 -30.66
N VAL A 18 -7.34 6.36 -30.09
CA VAL A 18 -5.94 6.37 -30.50
C VAL A 18 -5.43 4.95 -30.65
N ARG A 19 -4.72 4.66 -31.74
CA ARG A 19 -4.16 3.33 -32.00
C ARG A 19 -2.94 3.09 -31.13
N VAL A 20 -2.80 1.88 -30.58
CA VAL A 20 -1.58 1.48 -29.83
C VAL A 20 -0.32 1.61 -30.68
N ASP A 21 -0.39 1.28 -31.97
CA ASP A 21 0.75 1.38 -32.89
C ASP A 21 1.31 2.82 -32.96
N ASP A 22 0.42 3.81 -32.85
CA ASP A 22 0.78 5.22 -32.87
C ASP A 22 1.32 5.69 -31.50
N LEU A 23 1.15 4.91 -30.43
CA LEU A 23 1.67 5.19 -29.08
C LEU A 23 2.97 4.46 -28.78
N ALA A 24 3.36 3.52 -29.62
CA ALA A 24 4.61 2.78 -29.43
C ALA A 24 5.79 3.76 -29.54
N PRO A 25 6.71 3.80 -28.56
CA PRO A 25 7.92 4.59 -28.69
C PRO A 25 8.73 4.04 -29.88
N PHE A 26 8.94 4.89 -30.89
CA PHE A 26 9.77 4.58 -32.03
C PHE A 26 11.22 4.96 -31.71
N ASP A 27 12.18 4.08 -31.98
CA ASP A 27 13.61 4.40 -31.87
C ASP A 27 13.98 5.46 -32.93
N GLY A 28 14.05 6.72 -32.52
CA GLY A 28 14.38 7.85 -33.39
C GLY A 28 13.58 9.11 -33.10
N ALA A 29 13.49 10.00 -34.10
CA ALA A 29 12.70 11.23 -33.99
C ALA A 29 11.20 10.92 -33.87
N THR A 30 10.46 11.74 -33.11
CA THR A 30 9.01 11.60 -32.94
C THR A 30 8.31 11.66 -34.29
N THR A 31 7.49 10.65 -34.59
CA THR A 31 6.69 10.66 -35.81
C THR A 31 5.50 11.62 -35.64
N PRO A 32 5.00 12.24 -36.72
CA PRO A 32 3.79 13.06 -36.63
C PRO A 32 2.56 12.28 -36.11
N ALA A 33 2.52 10.97 -36.36
CA ALA A 33 1.47 10.10 -35.83
C ALA A 33 1.57 9.98 -34.31
N TYR A 34 2.79 9.76 -33.78
CA TYR A 34 3.04 9.71 -32.34
C TYR A 34 2.67 11.01 -31.63
N SER A 35 3.09 12.17 -32.15
CA SER A 35 2.74 13.46 -31.54
C SER A 35 1.23 13.68 -31.48
N ARG A 36 0.50 13.37 -32.58
CA ARG A 36 -0.96 13.47 -32.60
C ARG A 36 -1.62 12.50 -31.62
N ALA A 37 -1.10 11.28 -31.50
CA ALA A 37 -1.60 10.27 -30.57
C ALA A 37 -1.42 10.69 -29.11
N VAL A 38 -0.24 11.22 -28.76
CA VAL A 38 0.07 11.79 -27.44
C VAL A 38 -0.88 12.94 -27.09
N ASP A 39 -1.05 13.89 -28.02
CA ASP A 39 -1.94 15.04 -27.81
C ASP A 39 -3.40 14.61 -27.67
N ALA A 40 -3.87 13.66 -28.49
CA ALA A 40 -5.24 13.15 -28.44
C ALA A 40 -5.54 12.45 -27.10
N ILE A 41 -4.64 11.60 -26.59
CA ILE A 41 -4.79 10.97 -25.27
C ILE A 41 -4.79 12.04 -24.18
N ALA A 42 -3.81 12.94 -24.22
CA ALA A 42 -3.65 13.96 -23.20
C ALA A 42 -4.88 14.87 -23.09
N GLU A 43 -5.46 15.26 -24.22
CA GLU A 43 -6.66 16.08 -24.29
C GLU A 43 -7.90 15.30 -23.86
N SER A 44 -8.03 14.03 -24.25
CA SER A 44 -9.15 13.19 -23.81
C SER A 44 -9.13 12.97 -22.30
N LEU A 45 -7.96 12.63 -21.73
CA LEU A 45 -7.80 12.49 -20.28
C LEU A 45 -8.09 13.81 -19.56
N LYS A 46 -7.70 14.95 -20.14
CA LYS A 46 -7.94 16.27 -19.53
C LYS A 46 -9.41 16.69 -19.57
N ARG A 47 -10.14 16.39 -20.64
CA ARG A 47 -11.56 16.79 -20.80
C ARG A 47 -12.54 15.80 -20.21
N HIS A 48 -12.22 14.51 -20.28
CA HIS A 48 -13.17 13.44 -20.02
C HIS A 48 -12.72 12.51 -18.89
N SER A 49 -11.52 12.67 -18.33
CA SER A 49 -10.93 11.75 -17.35
C SER A 49 -10.77 10.32 -17.89
N ALA A 50 -10.86 10.11 -19.20
CA ALA A 50 -10.70 8.82 -19.86
C ALA A 50 -10.27 8.98 -21.32
N ALA A 51 -9.71 7.92 -21.90
CA ALA A 51 -9.37 7.85 -23.33
C ALA A 51 -9.68 6.45 -23.88
N ALA A 52 -9.89 6.34 -25.19
CA ALA A 52 -10.06 5.05 -25.86
C ALA A 52 -8.78 4.68 -26.62
N VAL A 53 -8.32 3.44 -26.44
CA VAL A 53 -7.10 2.93 -27.06
C VAL A 53 -7.46 1.72 -27.93
N GLU A 54 -7.23 1.84 -29.23
CA GLU A 54 -7.54 0.81 -30.22
C GLU A 54 -6.39 -0.19 -30.35
N LEU A 55 -6.70 -1.46 -30.14
CA LEU A 55 -5.75 -2.58 -30.23
C LEU A 55 -5.53 -3.04 -31.67
N PRO A 56 -4.30 -3.45 -32.03
CA PRO A 56 -4.06 -4.23 -33.25
C PRO A 56 -4.86 -5.54 -33.23
N ALA A 57 -5.20 -6.08 -34.41
CA ALA A 57 -6.05 -7.26 -34.53
C ALA A 57 -5.54 -8.49 -33.75
N ALA A 58 -4.21 -8.69 -33.67
CA ALA A 58 -3.60 -9.78 -32.91
C ALA A 58 -3.81 -9.62 -31.39
N ASP A 59 -3.57 -8.42 -30.86
CA ASP A 59 -3.75 -8.10 -29.44
C ASP A 59 -5.24 -8.13 -29.05
N ALA A 60 -6.11 -7.61 -29.91
CA ALA A 60 -7.55 -7.68 -29.75
C ALA A 60 -8.07 -9.13 -29.71
N ALA A 61 -7.46 -10.05 -30.47
CA ALA A 61 -7.80 -11.47 -30.40
C ALA A 61 -7.46 -12.08 -29.04
N VAL A 62 -6.30 -11.74 -28.46
CA VAL A 62 -5.89 -12.19 -27.12
C VAL A 62 -6.89 -11.72 -26.06
N VAL A 63 -7.28 -10.44 -26.11
CA VAL A 63 -8.25 -9.86 -25.17
C VAL A 63 -9.63 -10.52 -25.31
N ARG A 64 -10.10 -10.78 -26.53
CA ARG A 64 -11.35 -11.53 -26.77
C ARG A 64 -11.30 -12.94 -26.22
N CYS A 65 -10.23 -13.70 -26.49
CA CYS A 65 -10.07 -15.05 -25.95
C CYS A 65 -10.07 -15.05 -24.41
N ALA A 66 -9.48 -14.03 -23.78
CA ALA A 66 -9.49 -13.86 -22.33
C ALA A 66 -10.88 -13.52 -21.78
N LEU A 67 -11.67 -12.67 -22.45
CA LEU A 67 -13.06 -12.39 -22.09
C LEU A 67 -13.97 -13.63 -22.21
N GLU A 68 -13.83 -14.39 -23.30
CA GLU A 68 -14.55 -15.65 -23.49
C GLU A 68 -14.15 -16.69 -22.43
N SER A 69 -12.86 -16.77 -22.11
CA SER A 69 -12.36 -17.64 -21.04
C SER A 69 -12.91 -17.24 -19.67
N ALA A 70 -13.02 -15.94 -19.39
CA ALA A 70 -13.64 -15.44 -18.17
C ALA A 70 -15.12 -15.86 -18.08
N ARG A 71 -15.89 -15.73 -19.17
CA ARG A 71 -17.28 -16.21 -19.22
C ARG A 71 -17.39 -17.70 -18.97
N ALA A 72 -16.55 -18.50 -19.63
CA ALA A 72 -16.55 -19.94 -19.47
C ALA A 72 -16.21 -20.35 -18.03
N PHE A 73 -15.23 -19.66 -17.43
CA PHE A 73 -14.78 -19.89 -16.05
C PHE A 73 -15.87 -19.56 -15.02
N PHE A 74 -16.54 -18.42 -15.16
CA PHE A 74 -17.60 -17.96 -14.25
C PHE A 74 -19.01 -18.42 -14.64
N ARG A 75 -19.15 -19.33 -15.62
CA ARG A 75 -20.45 -19.78 -16.12
C ARG A 75 -21.36 -20.33 -15.05
N ALA A 76 -20.80 -20.99 -14.04
CA ALA A 76 -21.57 -21.60 -12.95
C ALA A 76 -21.89 -20.62 -11.82
N ARG A 77 -21.07 -19.59 -11.60
CA ARG A 77 -21.21 -18.63 -10.49
C ARG A 77 -20.56 -17.29 -10.87
N PRO A 78 -21.21 -16.14 -10.61
CA PRO A 78 -20.55 -14.85 -10.75
C PRO A 78 -19.35 -14.80 -9.80
N GLY A 79 -18.32 -14.08 -10.20
CA GLY A 79 -17.10 -14.06 -9.42
C GLY A 79 -16.08 -13.05 -9.90
N LEU A 80 -15.04 -12.96 -9.10
CA LEU A 80 -13.88 -12.11 -9.27
C LEU A 80 -12.65 -12.99 -9.17
N TYR A 81 -11.73 -12.86 -10.13
CA TYR A 81 -10.45 -13.53 -10.12
C TYR A 81 -9.34 -12.50 -10.34
N VAL A 82 -8.27 -12.58 -9.55
CA VAL A 82 -7.13 -11.68 -9.64
C VAL A 82 -5.94 -12.48 -10.14
N TYR A 83 -5.52 -12.19 -11.37
CA TYR A 83 -4.29 -12.72 -11.93
C TYR A 83 -3.12 -11.78 -11.63
N ARG A 84 -2.01 -12.33 -11.11
CA ARG A 84 -0.72 -11.66 -11.00
C ARG A 84 0.37 -12.52 -11.62
N ALA A 85 1.16 -11.96 -12.52
CA ALA A 85 2.26 -12.68 -13.15
C ALA A 85 3.33 -13.07 -12.12
N GLY A 86 3.88 -14.27 -12.24
CA GLY A 86 4.89 -14.80 -11.31
C GLY A 86 4.33 -15.41 -10.02
N ARG A 87 3.03 -15.25 -9.72
CA ARG A 87 2.38 -15.93 -8.59
C ARG A 87 2.26 -17.43 -8.92
N PRO A 88 2.78 -18.35 -8.07
CA PRO A 88 2.50 -19.77 -8.23
C PRO A 88 1.01 -20.03 -7.99
N LEU A 89 0.39 -20.82 -8.85
CA LEU A 89 -0.94 -21.35 -8.58
C LEU A 89 -0.82 -22.38 -7.45
N ASP A 90 -1.64 -22.24 -6.41
CA ASP A 90 -1.72 -23.25 -5.35
C ASP A 90 -2.37 -24.54 -5.90
N ASP A 91 -2.04 -25.69 -5.32
CA ASP A 91 -2.58 -27.00 -5.73
C ASP A 91 -4.13 -26.98 -5.69
N GLY A 92 -4.75 -26.99 -6.86
CA GLY A 92 -6.21 -26.98 -7.03
C GLY A 92 -6.85 -25.63 -7.34
N GLU A 93 -6.09 -24.52 -7.35
CA GLU A 93 -6.61 -23.22 -7.80
C GLU A 93 -6.71 -23.21 -9.34
N LEU A 94 -7.92 -23.09 -9.89
CA LEU A 94 -8.12 -22.97 -11.33
C LEU A 94 -8.02 -21.49 -11.74
N SER A 95 -7.31 -21.23 -12.84
CA SER A 95 -7.24 -19.90 -13.47
C SER A 95 -7.99 -19.92 -14.79
N PRO A 96 -8.70 -18.82 -15.17
CA PRO A 96 -9.19 -18.68 -16.52
C PRO A 96 -8.05 -18.85 -17.55
N ALA A 97 -8.33 -19.45 -18.70
CA ALA A 97 -7.34 -19.55 -19.77
C ALA A 97 -6.96 -18.15 -20.32
N CYS A 98 -5.81 -18.07 -20.99
CA CYS A 98 -5.31 -16.85 -21.65
C CYS A 98 -4.96 -15.65 -20.73
N MET A 99 -5.05 -15.78 -19.39
CA MET A 99 -4.77 -14.66 -18.47
C MET A 99 -3.33 -14.17 -18.55
N ALA A 100 -2.37 -15.07 -18.72
CA ALA A 100 -0.96 -14.70 -18.88
C ALA A 100 -0.71 -13.87 -20.15
N ASP A 101 -1.34 -14.25 -21.26
CA ASP A 101 -1.20 -13.54 -22.54
C ASP A 101 -1.92 -12.20 -22.52
N ALA A 102 -3.13 -12.14 -21.93
CA ALA A 102 -3.86 -10.90 -21.71
C ALA A 102 -3.08 -9.94 -20.80
N PHE A 103 -2.49 -10.45 -19.70
CA PHE A 103 -1.65 -9.65 -18.81
C PHE A 103 -0.44 -9.06 -19.55
N ARG A 104 0.24 -9.87 -20.37
CA ARG A 104 1.38 -9.40 -21.18
C ARG A 104 0.95 -8.36 -22.21
N CYS A 105 -0.16 -8.61 -22.90
CA CYS A 105 -0.74 -7.72 -23.90
C CYS A 105 -1.11 -6.36 -23.29
N LEU A 106 -1.97 -6.35 -22.28
CA LEU A 106 -2.41 -5.13 -21.60
C LEU A 106 -1.25 -4.40 -20.91
N GLY A 107 -0.28 -5.14 -20.36
CA GLY A 107 0.93 -4.56 -19.77
C GLY A 107 1.82 -3.82 -20.76
N LYS A 108 1.84 -4.20 -22.04
CA LYS A 108 2.54 -3.44 -23.10
C LYS A 108 1.81 -2.13 -23.41
N VAL A 109 0.50 -2.21 -23.60
CA VAL A 109 -0.35 -1.04 -23.89
C VAL A 109 -0.30 -0.03 -22.75
N ALA A 110 -0.35 -0.49 -21.50
CA ALA A 110 -0.31 0.37 -20.32
C ALA A 110 1.02 1.14 -20.21
N ARG A 111 2.14 0.48 -20.52
CA ARG A 111 3.47 1.13 -20.56
C ARG A 111 3.56 2.16 -21.68
N ALA A 112 3.06 1.84 -22.88
CA ALA A 112 3.01 2.79 -23.99
C ALA A 112 2.16 4.03 -23.65
N ALA A 113 0.98 3.83 -23.04
CA ALA A 113 0.13 4.91 -22.57
C ALA A 113 0.82 5.77 -21.49
N LEU A 114 1.54 5.14 -20.54
CA LEU A 114 2.29 5.87 -19.52
C LEU A 114 3.44 6.69 -20.12
N SER A 115 4.16 6.16 -21.11
CA SER A 115 5.19 6.89 -21.87
C SER A 115 4.61 8.07 -22.64
N ALA A 116 3.43 7.91 -23.25
CA ALA A 116 2.73 9.00 -23.92
C ALA A 116 2.32 10.11 -22.94
N ILE A 117 1.82 9.74 -21.75
CA ILE A 117 1.51 10.70 -20.68
C ILE A 117 2.77 11.44 -20.21
N ALA A 118 3.88 10.72 -20.02
CA ALA A 118 5.17 11.33 -19.65
C ALA A 118 5.63 12.37 -20.68
N GLN A 119 5.55 12.03 -21.97
CA GLN A 119 5.89 12.95 -23.06
C GLN A 119 5.00 14.19 -23.10
N ASN A 120 3.70 14.03 -22.87
CA ASN A 120 2.81 15.19 -22.78
C ASN A 120 3.16 16.14 -21.61
N LEU A 121 3.71 15.59 -20.52
CA LEU A 121 4.25 16.36 -19.40
C LEU A 121 5.68 16.87 -19.64
N ARG A 122 6.18 16.79 -20.89
CA ARG A 122 7.55 17.18 -21.29
C ARG A 122 8.64 16.42 -20.54
N LEU A 123 8.34 15.20 -20.12
CA LEU A 123 9.30 14.27 -19.54
C LEU A 123 9.87 13.34 -20.61
N ARG A 124 10.96 12.67 -20.28
CA ARG A 124 11.43 11.53 -21.09
C ARG A 124 10.38 10.42 -21.07
N SER A 125 10.25 9.67 -22.18
CA SER A 125 9.27 8.57 -22.30
C SER A 125 9.45 7.48 -21.24
N ASP A 126 10.66 7.35 -20.71
CA ASP A 126 11.06 6.37 -19.70
C ASP A 126 11.07 6.94 -18.27
N ALA A 127 10.57 8.15 -18.05
CA ALA A 127 10.65 8.84 -16.76
C ALA A 127 10.09 8.02 -15.59
N PHE A 128 9.08 7.20 -15.84
CA PHE A 128 8.43 6.35 -14.83
C PHE A 128 8.86 4.89 -14.87
N SER A 129 9.70 4.48 -15.82
CA SER A 129 10.07 3.05 -16.01
C SER A 129 10.73 2.45 -14.78
N HIS A 130 11.52 3.23 -14.04
CA HIS A 130 12.19 2.81 -12.81
C HIS A 130 11.24 2.55 -11.62
N LEU A 131 9.95 2.93 -11.74
CA LEU A 131 8.91 2.69 -10.74
C LEU A 131 8.12 1.41 -11.03
N LEU A 132 8.30 0.81 -12.21
CA LEU A 132 7.53 -0.36 -12.67
C LEU A 132 8.31 -1.66 -12.45
N ASP A 133 7.59 -2.77 -12.60
CA ASP A 133 8.21 -4.09 -12.74
C ASP A 133 8.99 -4.21 -14.05
N ASP A 134 10.12 -4.92 -13.99
CA ASP A 134 10.93 -5.24 -15.15
C ASP A 134 10.12 -6.05 -16.19
N SER A 135 10.45 -5.87 -17.46
CA SER A 135 9.84 -6.59 -18.58
C SER A 135 10.94 -7.19 -19.46
N PRO A 136 11.14 -8.53 -19.44
CA PRO A 136 10.39 -9.54 -18.70
C PRO A 136 10.62 -9.50 -17.18
N LEU A 137 9.68 -10.05 -16.41
CA LEU A 137 9.79 -10.18 -14.96
C LEU A 137 10.97 -11.10 -14.59
N PRO A 138 11.76 -10.78 -13.54
CA PRO A 138 12.82 -11.66 -13.08
C PRO A 138 12.28 -13.00 -12.56
N LEU A 139 13.13 -14.03 -12.59
CA LEU A 139 12.79 -15.36 -12.07
C LEU A 139 12.42 -15.28 -10.58
N ASN A 140 11.32 -15.93 -10.20
CA ASN A 140 10.76 -15.97 -8.84
C ASN A 140 10.23 -14.63 -8.28
N GLU A 141 10.06 -13.62 -9.13
CA GLU A 141 9.39 -12.38 -8.73
C GLU A 141 7.91 -12.40 -9.12
N VAL A 142 7.08 -11.81 -8.26
CA VAL A 142 5.65 -11.60 -8.51
C VAL A 142 5.46 -10.15 -8.93
N SER A 143 4.76 -9.94 -10.03
CA SER A 143 4.43 -8.59 -10.51
C SER A 143 3.58 -7.84 -9.47
N ALA A 144 3.89 -6.56 -9.28
CA ALA A 144 3.05 -5.65 -8.52
C ALA A 144 1.75 -5.32 -9.29
N SER A 145 1.78 -5.38 -10.62
CA SER A 145 0.62 -5.12 -11.47
C SER A 145 -0.36 -6.29 -11.45
N GLU A 146 -1.64 -5.97 -11.66
CA GLU A 146 -2.73 -6.92 -11.46
C GLU A 146 -3.67 -6.94 -12.66
N LEU A 147 -4.16 -8.12 -13.02
CA LEU A 147 -5.26 -8.29 -13.96
C LEU A 147 -6.47 -8.81 -13.20
N LEU A 148 -7.47 -7.95 -13.03
CA LEU A 148 -8.76 -8.29 -12.46
C LEU A 148 -9.68 -8.83 -13.55
N VAL A 149 -10.30 -9.96 -13.28
CA VAL A 149 -11.23 -10.64 -14.18
C VAL A 149 -12.55 -10.76 -13.45
N SER A 150 -13.61 -10.22 -14.01
CA SER A 150 -14.93 -10.25 -13.39
C SER A 150 -16.00 -10.65 -14.38
N PHE A 151 -17.03 -11.33 -13.85
CA PHE A 151 -18.24 -11.65 -14.59
C PHE A 151 -19.47 -11.43 -13.70
N SER A 152 -20.39 -10.59 -14.17
CA SER A 152 -21.69 -10.35 -13.52
C SER A 152 -22.77 -11.18 -14.18
N HIS A 153 -23.59 -11.89 -13.37
CA HIS A 153 -24.74 -12.66 -13.85
C HIS A 153 -26.03 -11.88 -13.62
N GLY A 154 -26.98 -11.94 -14.56
CA GLY A 154 -28.33 -11.40 -14.37
C GLY A 154 -29.09 -12.22 -13.33
N HIS A 155 -29.68 -11.57 -12.32
CA HIS A 155 -30.39 -12.26 -11.26
C HIS A 155 -31.87 -12.43 -11.62
N LEU A 156 -32.25 -13.65 -12.01
CA LEU A 156 -33.65 -14.08 -12.00
C LEU A 156 -34.08 -14.46 -10.56
N GLN A 157 -34.87 -13.55 -9.99
CA GLN A 157 -35.76 -13.70 -8.82
C GLN A 157 -35.17 -13.75 -7.38
N SER A 158 -35.68 -12.77 -6.61
CA SER A 158 -36.06 -12.81 -5.20
C SER A 158 -35.05 -12.28 -4.17
N GLY A 159 -35.26 -11.02 -3.79
CA GLY A 159 -35.47 -10.71 -2.38
C GLY A 159 -34.26 -10.62 -1.45
N GLN A 160 -33.06 -10.32 -1.93
CA GLN A 160 -32.01 -9.65 -1.13
C GLN A 160 -30.92 -9.18 -2.09
N ALA A 161 -30.81 -7.86 -2.27
CA ALA A 161 -29.78 -7.26 -3.10
C ALA A 161 -28.39 -7.55 -2.49
N PRO A 162 -27.44 -8.14 -3.22
CA PRO A 162 -26.05 -8.01 -2.84
C PRO A 162 -25.65 -6.57 -3.12
N THR A 163 -25.30 -5.83 -2.07
CA THR A 163 -24.83 -4.44 -2.10
C THR A 163 -23.46 -4.36 -2.78
N VAL A 164 -23.40 -4.62 -4.08
CA VAL A 164 -22.26 -4.35 -4.96
C VAL A 164 -22.83 -3.52 -6.09
N GLY A 165 -23.04 -2.24 -5.83
CA GLY A 165 -23.62 -1.32 -6.81
C GLY A 165 -23.46 0.10 -6.30
N LEU A 166 -22.68 0.90 -7.04
CA LEU A 166 -22.40 2.32 -6.80
C LEU A 166 -21.30 2.67 -5.79
N ARG A 167 -20.15 2.00 -5.83
CA ARG A 167 -18.92 2.59 -5.25
C ARG A 167 -18.23 3.45 -6.31
N SER A 168 -17.97 4.71 -5.99
CA SER A 168 -17.04 5.55 -6.76
C SER A 168 -15.64 5.05 -6.45
N GLU A 169 -15.03 4.36 -7.40
CA GLU A 169 -13.70 3.79 -7.29
C GLU A 169 -12.70 4.70 -8.01
N ALA A 170 -11.61 5.02 -7.31
CA ALA A 170 -10.45 5.68 -7.90
C ALA A 170 -9.31 4.67 -7.92
N ASP A 171 -8.73 4.42 -9.10
CA ASP A 171 -7.65 3.45 -9.20
C ASP A 171 -6.44 3.89 -8.37
N ARG A 172 -5.70 2.93 -7.85
CA ARG A 172 -4.56 3.16 -6.96
C ARG A 172 -3.22 3.21 -7.72
N GLY A 173 -3.14 2.54 -8.87
CA GLY A 173 -1.93 2.44 -9.68
C GLY A 173 -1.62 3.69 -10.51
N PHE A 174 -0.82 3.52 -11.55
CA PHE A 174 -0.50 4.57 -12.51
C PHE A 174 -1.60 4.74 -13.56
N VAL A 175 -1.90 3.66 -14.28
CA VAL A 175 -2.93 3.62 -15.32
C VAL A 175 -3.71 2.33 -15.23
N THR A 176 -4.96 2.38 -15.66
CA THR A 176 -5.86 1.23 -15.71
C THR A 176 -6.42 1.09 -17.10
N LEU A 177 -6.34 -0.12 -17.65
CA LEU A 177 -6.94 -0.49 -18.92
C LEU A 177 -8.14 -1.38 -18.64
N VAL A 178 -9.28 -1.05 -19.22
CA VAL A 178 -10.48 -1.87 -19.10
C VAL A 178 -10.92 -2.35 -20.48
N ALA A 179 -11.09 -3.66 -20.60
CA ALA A 179 -11.74 -4.32 -21.72
C ALA A 179 -13.04 -4.97 -21.21
N SER A 180 -14.13 -4.81 -21.95
CA SER A 180 -15.39 -5.46 -21.63
C SER A 180 -16.16 -5.78 -22.91
N ASP A 181 -17.01 -6.80 -22.83
CA ASP A 181 -17.88 -7.18 -23.94
C ASP A 181 -19.18 -6.36 -24.01
N HIS A 182 -19.63 -5.86 -22.86
CA HIS A 182 -20.78 -4.97 -22.74
C HIS A 182 -20.38 -3.68 -22.03
N PRO A 183 -20.98 -2.53 -22.41
CA PRO A 183 -20.72 -1.28 -21.73
C PRO A 183 -21.32 -1.31 -20.33
N GLY A 184 -20.60 -0.75 -19.35
CA GLY A 184 -21.02 -0.69 -17.96
C GLY A 184 -20.11 0.15 -17.07
N ILE A 185 -19.23 0.99 -17.62
CA ILE A 185 -18.33 1.84 -16.85
C ILE A 185 -18.71 3.29 -17.06
N GLU A 186 -19.09 3.93 -15.96
CA GLU A 186 -19.31 5.36 -15.93
C GLU A 186 -18.10 6.05 -15.34
N VAL A 187 -17.68 7.15 -15.97
CA VAL A 187 -16.55 7.98 -15.53
C VAL A 187 -17.05 9.37 -15.17
N CYS A 188 -16.52 9.92 -14.08
CA CYS A 188 -16.78 11.31 -13.71
C CYS A 188 -15.82 12.22 -14.48
N ASN A 189 -16.37 13.09 -15.33
CA ASN A 189 -15.57 14.11 -16.00
C ASN A 189 -15.14 15.21 -15.00
N PRO A 190 -14.20 16.09 -15.36
CA PRO A 190 -13.75 17.18 -14.47
C PRO A 190 -14.84 18.19 -14.10
N SER A 191 -15.95 18.23 -14.84
CA SER A 191 -17.12 19.05 -14.48
C SER A 191 -18.03 18.40 -13.43
N GLY A 192 -17.71 17.18 -12.97
CA GLY A 192 -18.49 16.44 -11.98
C GLY A 192 -19.64 15.61 -12.55
N HIS A 193 -19.75 15.50 -13.88
CA HIS A 193 -20.80 14.74 -14.55
C HIS A 193 -20.33 13.31 -14.84
N TRP A 194 -21.14 12.34 -14.42
CA TRP A 194 -20.99 10.91 -14.73
C TRP A 194 -21.52 10.56 -16.12
N TYR A 195 -20.69 9.97 -16.97
CA TYR A 195 -21.09 9.55 -18.32
C TYR A 195 -20.60 8.14 -18.60
N LEU A 196 -21.33 7.41 -19.46
CA LEU A 196 -20.95 6.06 -19.89
C LEU A 196 -19.73 6.14 -20.82
N ALA A 197 -18.59 5.64 -20.35
CA ALA A 197 -17.30 5.81 -21.02
C ALA A 197 -16.92 4.64 -21.94
N ASP A 198 -17.36 3.42 -21.62
CA ASP A 198 -17.16 2.23 -22.45
C ASP A 198 -18.31 1.99 -23.45
N GLY A 199 -19.30 2.89 -23.53
CA GLY A 199 -20.46 2.82 -24.44
C GLY A 199 -20.14 2.76 -25.94
N VAL A 200 -18.91 3.08 -26.34
CA VAL A 200 -18.41 3.08 -27.72
C VAL A 200 -17.26 2.08 -27.92
N SER A 201 -16.82 1.41 -26.85
CA SER A 201 -15.73 0.43 -26.91
C SER A 201 -16.26 -0.89 -27.48
N GLY A 202 -15.81 -1.24 -28.68
CA GLY A 202 -15.92 -2.62 -29.15
C GLY A 202 -14.87 -3.51 -28.47
N PRO A 203 -14.86 -4.83 -28.72
CA PRO A 203 -13.87 -5.74 -28.17
C PRO A 203 -12.41 -5.46 -28.59
N ASN A 204 -12.20 -4.50 -29.50
CA ASN A 204 -10.90 -4.04 -29.97
C ASN A 204 -10.45 -2.74 -29.29
N ASP A 205 -11.32 -2.10 -28.50
CA ASP A 205 -11.03 -0.86 -27.81
C ASP A 205 -10.82 -1.12 -26.32
N LEU A 206 -9.86 -0.41 -25.74
CA LEU A 206 -9.61 -0.36 -24.32
C LEU A 206 -9.96 1.01 -23.77
N LEU A 207 -10.66 1.04 -22.63
CA LEU A 207 -10.82 2.25 -21.85
C LEU A 207 -9.57 2.48 -21.00
N LEU A 208 -8.91 3.61 -21.20
CA LEU A 208 -7.75 4.06 -20.42
C LEU A 208 -8.19 5.04 -19.34
N LEU A 209 -7.83 4.74 -18.09
CA LEU A 209 -8.05 5.55 -16.90
C LEU A 209 -6.71 5.83 -16.20
N THR A 210 -6.64 6.95 -15.45
CA THR A 210 -5.47 7.34 -14.66
C THR A 210 -5.70 7.06 -13.18
N GLY A 211 -4.67 6.58 -12.50
CA GLY A 211 -4.74 6.22 -11.08
C GLY A 211 -4.08 7.23 -10.15
N ARG A 212 -4.25 7.01 -8.84
CA ARG A 212 -3.76 7.89 -7.77
C ARG A 212 -2.24 7.94 -7.68
N ALA A 213 -1.52 6.84 -7.93
CA ALA A 213 -0.06 6.87 -7.95
C ALA A 213 0.48 7.78 -9.07
N LEU A 214 -0.18 7.79 -10.25
CA LEU A 214 0.17 8.72 -11.32
C LEU A 214 -0.08 10.18 -10.94
N SER A 215 -1.24 10.46 -10.33
CA SER A 215 -1.53 11.79 -9.80
C SER A 215 -0.49 12.26 -8.79
N HIS A 216 -0.02 11.37 -7.92
CA HIS A 216 1.03 11.67 -6.94
C HIS A 216 2.37 12.00 -7.60
N VAL A 217 2.91 11.12 -8.46
CA VAL A 217 4.23 11.34 -9.09
C VAL A 217 4.24 12.47 -10.12
N THR A 218 3.05 12.89 -10.57
CA THR A 218 2.89 14.05 -11.47
C THR A 218 2.57 15.34 -10.71
N ALA A 219 2.63 15.35 -9.37
CA ALA A 219 2.28 16.49 -8.52
C ALA A 219 0.88 17.07 -8.83
N GLY A 220 -0.08 16.22 -9.19
CA GLY A 220 -1.44 16.60 -9.56
C GLY A 220 -1.61 17.16 -10.98
N LEU A 221 -0.54 17.23 -11.80
CA LEU A 221 -0.65 17.65 -13.21
C LEU A 221 -1.52 16.69 -14.02
N ARG A 222 -1.54 15.41 -13.64
CA ARG A 222 -2.49 14.41 -14.17
C ARG A 222 -3.40 13.92 -13.07
N LEU A 223 -4.64 14.38 -13.09
CA LEU A 223 -5.67 13.94 -12.16
C LEU A 223 -5.99 12.45 -12.36
N ASN A 224 -6.39 11.79 -11.27
CA ASN A 224 -6.89 10.42 -11.33
C ASN A 224 -8.34 10.41 -11.82
N SER A 225 -8.69 9.38 -12.59
CA SER A 225 -10.06 9.09 -12.98
C SER A 225 -10.86 8.60 -11.77
N GLN A 226 -12.11 9.07 -11.67
CA GLN A 226 -13.13 8.45 -10.82
C GLN A 226 -14.08 7.70 -11.72
N TYR A 227 -14.31 6.42 -11.42
CA TYR A 227 -15.20 5.58 -12.20
C TYR A 227 -16.11 4.75 -11.30
N ARG A 228 -17.21 4.24 -11.85
CA ARG A 228 -18.08 3.28 -11.19
C ARG A 228 -18.59 2.28 -12.21
N THR A 229 -18.74 1.03 -11.79
CA THR A 229 -19.31 -0.02 -12.61
C THR A 229 -20.81 -0.06 -12.38
N THR A 230 -21.60 0.00 -13.45
CA THR A 230 -23.04 -0.21 -13.40
C THR A 230 -23.34 -1.70 -13.35
N ASN A 231 -24.43 -2.08 -12.67
CA ASN A 231 -24.87 -3.47 -12.63
C ASN A 231 -25.48 -3.85 -13.97
N VAL A 232 -24.62 -4.28 -14.89
CA VAL A 232 -24.99 -4.81 -16.20
C VAL A 232 -24.99 -6.32 -16.13
N GLU A 233 -26.10 -6.91 -16.54
CA GLU A 233 -26.25 -8.37 -16.59
C GLU A 233 -25.34 -8.97 -17.66
N ASP A 234 -24.79 -10.14 -17.38
CA ASP A 234 -24.00 -10.94 -18.31
C ASP A 234 -22.80 -10.19 -18.91
N ARG A 235 -22.10 -9.40 -18.08
CA ARG A 235 -20.93 -8.61 -18.51
C ARG A 235 -19.65 -9.26 -18.03
N ALA A 236 -18.76 -9.62 -18.96
CA ALA A 236 -17.37 -9.97 -18.64
C ALA A 236 -16.48 -8.74 -18.81
N SER A 237 -15.57 -8.54 -17.86
CA SER A 237 -14.57 -7.49 -17.97
C SER A 237 -13.20 -7.91 -17.45
N LEU A 238 -12.19 -7.38 -18.13
CA LEU A 238 -10.78 -7.45 -17.77
C LEU A 238 -10.33 -6.05 -17.39
N MET A 239 -9.75 -5.90 -16.21
CA MET A 239 -9.22 -4.63 -15.73
C MET A 239 -7.76 -4.81 -15.32
N PHE A 240 -6.85 -4.33 -16.16
CA PHE A 240 -5.41 -4.35 -15.91
C PHE A 240 -4.99 -3.07 -15.21
N ARG A 241 -4.37 -3.19 -14.03
CA ARG A 241 -3.86 -2.08 -13.24
C ARG A 241 -2.34 -2.10 -13.25
N LEU A 242 -1.74 -1.07 -13.85
CA LEU A 242 -0.29 -0.88 -13.85
C LEU A 242 0.14 -0.26 -12.52
N MET A 243 0.86 -1.02 -11.71
CA MET A 243 1.17 -0.65 -10.33
C MET A 243 2.65 -0.30 -10.18
N PRO A 244 3.00 0.61 -9.26
CA PRO A 244 4.39 0.77 -8.86
C PRO A 244 4.89 -0.48 -8.11
N ARG A 245 6.16 -0.85 -8.32
CA ARG A 245 6.80 -1.90 -7.53
C ARG A 245 6.85 -1.50 -6.05
N ALA A 246 6.67 -2.46 -5.14
CA ALA A 246 6.45 -2.17 -3.72
C ALA A 246 7.58 -1.40 -3.03
N ASN A 247 8.82 -1.54 -3.50
CA ASN A 247 10.01 -0.87 -2.99
C ASN A 247 10.37 0.44 -3.74
N ALA A 248 9.56 0.85 -4.73
CA ALA A 248 9.77 2.12 -5.41
C ALA A 248 9.48 3.30 -4.48
N ILE A 249 10.20 4.41 -4.68
CA ILE A 249 9.90 5.69 -4.05
C ILE A 249 9.11 6.52 -5.05
N LEU A 250 7.88 6.87 -4.69
CA LEU A 250 7.03 7.76 -5.46
C LEU A 250 7.43 9.20 -5.13
N ASP A 251 8.21 9.82 -6.01
CA ASP A 251 8.58 11.23 -5.91
C ASP A 251 8.24 12.01 -7.17
N CYS A 252 8.28 13.33 -7.04
CA CYS A 252 8.04 14.27 -8.14
C CYS A 252 9.35 14.75 -8.77
N SER A 253 10.47 14.05 -8.60
CA SER A 253 11.77 14.49 -9.13
C SER A 253 11.77 14.71 -10.65
N PRO A 254 11.10 13.89 -11.50
CA PRO A 254 11.03 14.15 -12.93
C PRO A 254 10.26 15.43 -13.25
N ILE A 255 9.21 15.72 -12.49
CA ILE A 255 8.36 16.90 -12.63
C ILE A 255 9.12 18.17 -12.24
N SER A 256 9.87 18.10 -11.14
CA SER A 256 10.75 19.19 -10.70
C SER A 256 11.82 19.49 -11.75
N ALA A 257 12.45 18.45 -12.29
CA ALA A 257 13.49 18.57 -13.31
C ALA A 257 12.97 19.17 -14.62
N ALA A 258 11.68 18.96 -14.94
CA ALA A 258 11.00 19.60 -16.06
C ALA A 258 10.57 21.06 -15.78
N GLY A 259 10.86 21.59 -14.59
CA GLY A 259 10.62 22.99 -14.22
C GLY A 259 9.23 23.29 -13.67
N HIS A 260 8.45 22.26 -13.31
CA HIS A 260 7.14 22.46 -12.69
C HIS A 260 7.26 22.74 -11.19
N CYS A 261 6.41 23.65 -10.69
CA CYS A 261 6.29 23.90 -9.26
C CYS A 261 5.57 22.74 -8.57
N ILE A 262 6.19 22.15 -7.55
CA ILE A 262 5.61 21.03 -6.80
C ILE A 262 5.03 21.54 -5.48
N PRO A 263 3.72 21.37 -5.24
CA PRO A 263 3.11 21.69 -3.95
C PRO A 263 3.73 20.87 -2.81
N GLN A 264 3.87 21.46 -1.62
CA GLN A 264 4.50 20.82 -0.44
C GLN A 264 3.81 19.53 0.02
N ILE A 265 2.55 19.31 -0.38
CA ILE A 265 1.78 18.09 -0.09
C ILE A 265 2.34 16.85 -0.79
N TYR A 266 3.10 17.01 -1.89
CA TYR A 266 3.69 15.91 -2.63
C TYR A 266 5.10 15.63 -2.14
N GLN A 267 5.20 14.87 -1.04
CA GLN A 267 6.48 14.39 -0.52
C GLN A 267 6.83 13.00 -1.07
N PRO A 268 8.13 12.68 -1.18
CA PRO A 268 8.57 11.33 -1.50
C PRO A 268 7.98 10.31 -0.51
N ILE A 269 7.33 9.28 -1.02
CA ILE A 269 6.70 8.23 -0.22
C ILE A 269 7.00 6.86 -0.82
N SER A 270 7.22 5.84 0.02
CA SER A 270 7.35 4.46 -0.48
C SER A 270 6.05 4.02 -1.15
N ALA A 271 6.14 3.34 -2.29
CA ALA A 271 4.98 2.79 -2.97
C ALA A 271 4.15 1.90 -2.03
N SER A 272 4.77 1.03 -1.23
CA SER A 272 4.06 0.25 -0.20
C SER A 272 3.24 1.10 0.76
N GLN A 273 3.84 2.13 1.37
CA GLN A 273 3.18 3.03 2.32
C GLN A 273 2.04 3.81 1.66
N PHE A 274 2.25 4.27 0.42
CA PHE A 274 1.23 4.96 -0.36
C PHE A 274 0.03 4.05 -0.60
N MET A 275 0.28 2.82 -1.05
CA MET A 275 -0.77 1.84 -1.33
C MET A 275 -1.54 1.45 -0.07
N ASP A 276 -0.85 1.22 1.05
CA ASP A 276 -1.47 0.91 2.35
C ASP A 276 -2.33 2.07 2.86
N GLY A 277 -1.87 3.31 2.68
CA GLY A 277 -2.63 4.51 3.03
C GLY A 277 -3.93 4.63 2.22
N LEU A 278 -3.92 4.30 0.93
CA LEU A 278 -5.13 4.31 0.10
C LEU A 278 -6.14 3.24 0.53
N HIS A 279 -5.66 2.07 0.95
CA HIS A 279 -6.51 1.03 1.53
C HIS A 279 -7.24 1.55 2.78
N ALA A 280 -6.54 2.20 3.71
CA ALA A 280 -7.14 2.76 4.92
C ALA A 280 -8.20 3.84 4.64
N HIS A 281 -7.97 4.70 3.64
CA HIS A 281 -8.92 5.75 3.26
C HIS A 281 -10.21 5.20 2.64
N GLU A 282 -10.15 4.07 1.91
CA GLU A 282 -11.35 3.43 1.36
C GLU A 282 -12.27 2.81 2.43
N HIS A 283 -11.70 2.40 3.57
CA HIS A 283 -12.48 1.95 4.73
C HIS A 283 -13.16 3.12 5.45
N ILE A 284 -12.52 4.29 5.56
CA ILE A 284 -13.08 5.48 6.21
C ILE A 284 -14.25 6.08 5.41
N VAL A 285 -14.14 6.17 4.08
CA VAL A 285 -15.21 6.71 3.21
C VAL A 285 -16.46 5.82 3.23
N SER A 286 -16.29 4.52 3.48
CA SER A 286 -17.41 3.58 3.58
C SER A 286 -18.30 3.80 4.82
N HIS A 287 -17.75 4.41 5.89
CA HIS A 287 -18.51 4.73 7.11
C HIS A 287 -19.21 6.09 7.07
N HIS A 288 -18.84 6.99 6.14
CA HIS A 288 -19.34 8.37 6.12
C HIS A 288 -20.57 8.61 5.26
N LEU A 289 -21.08 7.61 4.52
CA LEU A 289 -22.27 7.75 3.67
C LEU A 289 -23.59 7.30 4.33
N GLU A 290 -23.58 6.88 5.60
CA GLU A 290 -24.77 6.40 6.31
C GLU A 290 -25.25 7.27 7.49
N ALA A 291 -24.73 8.48 7.70
CA ALA A 291 -25.24 9.35 8.77
C ALA A 291 -25.37 10.82 8.35
N PRO A 292 -26.48 11.51 8.69
CA PRO A 292 -26.57 12.95 8.51
C PRO A 292 -25.66 13.65 9.53
N SER A 293 -25.10 14.77 9.06
CA SER A 293 -24.21 15.69 9.76
C SER A 293 -24.60 15.94 11.22
N GLU A 294 -23.63 15.80 12.13
CA GLU A 294 -23.41 16.78 13.22
C GLU A 294 -22.08 16.55 13.96
N SER A 295 -21.44 17.69 14.26
CA SER A 295 -20.46 17.99 15.32
C SER A 295 -19.17 17.16 15.53
N GLN A 296 -18.06 17.85 15.20
CA GLN A 296 -16.79 17.94 15.94
C GLN A 296 -16.53 16.97 17.12
N GLY A 297 -15.39 16.27 17.04
CA GLY A 297 -14.55 16.06 18.23
C GLY A 297 -13.91 14.66 18.37
N ASN A 298 -12.58 14.67 18.34
CA ASN A 298 -11.64 13.71 18.94
C ASN A 298 -11.30 12.41 18.20
N PHE A 299 -9.99 12.29 17.93
CA PHE A 299 -9.27 11.04 17.68
C PHE A 299 -9.67 9.98 18.71
N VAL A 300 -10.18 8.83 18.25
CA VAL A 300 -10.25 7.63 19.08
C VAL A 300 -9.74 6.44 18.27
N ASN A 301 -8.72 5.78 18.82
CA ASN A 301 -8.14 4.52 18.37
C ASN A 301 -9.24 3.52 17.94
N GLU A 302 -9.04 2.90 16.79
CA GLU A 302 -9.82 1.76 16.34
C GLU A 302 -9.75 0.64 17.42
N PRO A 303 -10.88 0.10 17.89
CA PRO A 303 -10.88 -0.92 18.93
C PRO A 303 -10.26 -2.21 18.39
N SER A 304 -9.31 -2.77 19.13
CA SER A 304 -8.68 -4.06 18.79
C SER A 304 -9.73 -5.16 18.60
N LEU A 305 -9.45 -6.14 17.73
CA LEU A 305 -10.32 -7.31 17.53
C LEU A 305 -10.64 -8.01 18.86
N ARG A 306 -9.69 -8.05 19.79
CA ARG A 306 -9.87 -8.58 21.15
C ARG A 306 -10.91 -7.78 21.94
N SER A 307 -10.85 -6.45 21.91
CA SER A 307 -11.83 -5.61 22.61
C SER A 307 -13.24 -5.69 22.01
N VAL A 308 -13.35 -5.94 20.70
CA VAL A 308 -14.66 -6.12 20.04
C VAL A 308 -15.30 -7.46 20.40
N LEU A 309 -14.49 -8.51 20.57
CA LEU A 309 -14.96 -9.88 20.86
C LEU A 309 -14.99 -10.23 22.35
N SER A 310 -14.75 -9.26 23.22
CA SER A 310 -14.77 -9.41 24.67
C SER A 310 -15.95 -8.65 25.28
N ASP A 311 -16.52 -9.22 26.34
CA ASP A 311 -17.47 -8.53 27.20
C ASP A 311 -16.79 -7.30 27.85
N PRO A 312 -17.31 -6.08 27.67
CA PRO A 312 -16.70 -4.87 28.20
C PRO A 312 -16.68 -4.80 29.74
N LEU A 313 -17.47 -5.63 30.45
CA LEU A 313 -17.47 -5.66 31.91
C LEU A 313 -16.49 -6.69 32.48
N SER A 314 -16.46 -7.92 31.94
CA SER A 314 -15.56 -8.97 32.43
C SER A 314 -14.22 -9.05 31.69
N GLY A 315 -14.12 -8.48 30.50
CA GLY A 315 -13.00 -8.68 29.57
C GLY A 315 -12.92 -10.09 28.99
N ALA A 316 -13.84 -11.00 29.35
CA ALA A 316 -13.89 -12.37 28.84
C ALA A 316 -14.36 -12.39 27.39
N PHE A 317 -13.85 -13.31 26.59
CA PHE A 317 -14.32 -13.51 25.22
C PHE A 317 -15.78 -13.95 25.21
N LEU A 318 -16.55 -13.50 24.21
CA LEU A 318 -17.99 -13.74 24.05
C LEU A 318 -18.33 -15.18 23.59
N GLU A 319 -17.71 -16.18 24.22
CA GLU A 319 -17.93 -17.62 23.96
C GLU A 319 -19.32 -18.09 24.41
N ASP A 320 -20.00 -17.28 25.23
CA ASP A 320 -21.35 -17.49 25.73
C ASP A 320 -22.37 -16.50 25.11
N ALA A 321 -22.02 -15.81 24.01
CA ALA A 321 -22.89 -14.81 23.39
C ALA A 321 -24.32 -15.31 23.12
N MET A 322 -25.31 -14.55 23.58
CA MET A 322 -26.73 -14.74 23.32
C MET A 322 -27.28 -13.53 22.57
N VAL A 323 -28.20 -13.76 21.63
CA VAL A 323 -28.89 -12.74 20.85
C VAL A 323 -30.24 -12.44 21.49
N LEU A 324 -30.54 -11.16 21.66
CA LEU A 324 -31.85 -10.68 22.05
C LEU A 324 -32.80 -10.59 20.85
N SER A 325 -34.11 -10.53 21.10
CA SER A 325 -35.12 -10.28 20.06
C SER A 325 -34.89 -8.99 19.25
N CYS A 326 -34.24 -7.99 19.85
CA CYS A 326 -33.85 -6.75 19.16
C CYS A 326 -32.60 -6.88 18.26
N GLY A 327 -32.01 -8.07 18.16
CA GLY A 327 -30.85 -8.37 17.32
C GLY A 327 -29.47 -8.11 17.96
N HIS A 328 -29.42 -7.48 19.14
CA HIS A 328 -28.17 -7.24 19.85
C HIS A 328 -27.66 -8.48 20.59
N SER A 329 -26.34 -8.68 20.59
CA SER A 329 -25.70 -9.83 21.23
C SER A 329 -24.93 -9.43 22.48
N PHE A 330 -25.06 -10.21 23.55
CA PHE A 330 -24.35 -10.01 24.80
C PHE A 330 -23.81 -11.34 25.31
N GLY A 331 -22.64 -11.31 25.96
CA GLY A 331 -22.05 -12.44 26.67
C GLY A 331 -21.47 -11.97 28.00
N GLY A 332 -20.99 -12.90 28.81
CA GLY A 332 -20.35 -12.63 30.09
C GLY A 332 -21.22 -11.83 31.08
N LEU A 333 -20.60 -10.88 31.78
CA LEU A 333 -21.27 -10.08 32.81
C LEU A 333 -22.26 -9.08 32.22
N MET A 334 -22.04 -8.60 30.99
CA MET A 334 -23.01 -7.72 30.33
C MET A 334 -24.32 -8.44 30.03
N LEU A 335 -24.27 -9.71 29.62
CA LEU A 335 -25.48 -10.52 29.43
C LEU A 335 -26.26 -10.66 30.75
N LYS A 336 -25.57 -10.96 31.85
CA LYS A 336 -26.19 -11.05 33.17
C LYS A 336 -26.88 -9.74 33.58
N LYS A 337 -26.20 -8.61 33.37
CA LYS A 337 -26.74 -7.27 33.65
C LYS A 337 -27.97 -6.95 32.82
N VAL A 338 -27.96 -7.29 31.52
CA VAL A 338 -29.10 -7.09 30.61
C VAL A 338 -30.32 -7.92 31.04
N LEU A 339 -30.11 -9.15 31.52
CA LEU A 339 -31.17 -10.00 32.05
C LEU A 339 -31.72 -9.47 33.38
N GLU A 340 -30.86 -9.00 34.28
CA GLU A 340 -31.28 -8.38 35.56
C GLU A 340 -32.09 -7.09 35.35
N MET A 341 -31.72 -6.29 34.34
CA MET A 341 -32.41 -5.04 34.01
C MET A 341 -33.66 -5.25 33.13
N ALA A 342 -33.87 -6.44 32.59
CA ALA A 342 -34.90 -6.77 31.59
C ALA A 342 -34.96 -5.79 30.40
N ARG A 343 -33.83 -5.15 30.07
CA ARG A 343 -33.73 -4.12 29.01
C ARG A 343 -32.37 -4.21 28.31
N CYS A 344 -32.39 -4.07 26.98
CA CYS A 344 -31.19 -4.04 26.16
C CYS A 344 -30.34 -2.80 26.45
N SER A 345 -29.05 -2.96 26.73
CA SER A 345 -28.16 -1.83 27.04
C SER A 345 -27.80 -0.95 25.85
N ILE A 346 -28.14 -1.35 24.62
CA ILE A 346 -27.87 -0.60 23.38
C ILE A 346 -29.12 0.16 22.92
N CYS A 347 -30.23 -0.53 22.66
CA CYS A 347 -31.45 0.09 22.13
C CYS A 347 -32.56 0.28 23.18
N ASN A 348 -32.33 -0.11 24.43
CA ASN A 348 -33.28 0.01 25.54
C ASN A 348 -34.63 -0.72 25.34
N GLY A 349 -34.70 -1.67 24.38
CA GLY A 349 -35.85 -2.55 24.18
C GLY A 349 -36.01 -3.59 25.30
N GLU A 350 -37.23 -4.06 25.51
CA GLU A 350 -37.54 -5.08 26.54
C GLU A 350 -36.89 -6.43 26.22
N VAL A 351 -36.43 -7.11 27.27
CA VAL A 351 -35.74 -8.39 27.16
C VAL A 351 -36.50 -9.45 27.94
N ASP A 352 -36.92 -10.48 27.23
CA ASP A 352 -37.46 -11.70 27.82
C ASP A 352 -36.40 -12.81 27.81
N ALA A 353 -36.09 -13.33 29.01
CA ALA A 353 -35.13 -14.41 29.23
C ALA A 353 -35.46 -15.69 28.44
N ALA A 354 -36.73 -15.95 28.15
CA ALA A 354 -37.16 -17.12 27.39
C ALA A 354 -36.95 -16.98 25.87
N SER A 355 -36.75 -15.74 25.39
CA SER A 355 -36.62 -15.43 23.96
C SER A 355 -35.17 -15.42 23.44
N LEU A 356 -34.18 -15.59 24.32
CA LEU A 356 -32.78 -15.56 23.91
C LEU A 356 -32.38 -16.84 23.18
N PHE A 357 -31.60 -16.67 22.11
CA PHE A 357 -30.98 -17.78 21.39
C PHE A 357 -29.47 -17.56 21.23
N PRO A 358 -28.67 -18.62 21.14
CA PRO A 358 -27.21 -18.51 21.09
C PRO A 358 -26.73 -17.89 19.78
N ASN A 359 -25.75 -16.98 19.86
CA ASN A 359 -25.05 -16.46 18.68
C ASN A 359 -23.90 -17.40 18.30
N LEU A 360 -24.19 -18.46 17.56
CA LEU A 360 -23.18 -19.48 17.21
C LEU A 360 -22.00 -18.90 16.41
N ALA A 361 -22.25 -17.91 15.54
CA ALA A 361 -21.20 -17.27 14.76
C ALA A 361 -20.24 -16.47 15.64
N LEU A 362 -20.78 -15.61 16.52
CA LEU A 362 -19.97 -14.80 17.43
C LEU A 362 -19.18 -15.66 18.42
N ARG A 363 -19.79 -16.71 18.95
CA ARG A 363 -19.13 -17.67 19.82
C ARG A 363 -17.97 -18.38 19.11
N ALA A 364 -18.18 -18.87 17.89
CA ALA A 364 -17.13 -19.52 17.11
C ALA A 364 -15.94 -18.59 16.84
N VAL A 365 -16.21 -17.35 16.46
CA VAL A 365 -15.17 -16.33 16.23
C VAL A 365 -14.42 -16.00 17.52
N ALA A 366 -15.14 -15.79 18.64
CA ALA A 366 -14.54 -15.51 19.94
C ALA A 366 -13.62 -16.65 20.42
N THR A 367 -14.04 -17.91 20.25
CA THR A 367 -13.23 -19.09 20.59
C THR A 367 -11.96 -19.17 19.75
N VAL A 368 -12.05 -18.98 18.42
CA VAL A 368 -10.88 -19.04 17.53
C VAL A 368 -9.85 -17.95 17.87
N VAL A 369 -10.32 -16.73 18.13
CA VAL A 369 -9.44 -15.60 18.49
C VAL A 369 -8.80 -15.83 19.86
N LYS A 370 -9.55 -16.35 20.84
CA LYS A 370 -9.02 -16.76 22.14
C LYS A 370 -7.92 -17.82 22.01
N MET A 371 -8.14 -18.86 21.20
CA MET A 371 -7.16 -19.92 20.97
C MET A 371 -5.87 -19.39 20.34
N GLU A 372 -5.98 -18.46 19.38
CA GLU A 372 -4.81 -17.85 18.76
C GLU A 372 -4.07 -16.90 19.73
N ASP A 373 -4.80 -16.14 20.55
CA ASP A 373 -4.21 -15.30 21.60
C ASP A 373 -3.49 -16.16 22.66
N ASP A 374 -4.10 -17.24 23.12
CA ASP A 374 -3.49 -18.20 24.04
C ASP A 374 -2.24 -18.82 23.42
N ARG A 375 -2.31 -19.26 22.15
CA ARG A 375 -1.17 -19.81 21.41
C ARG A 375 -0.02 -18.80 21.31
N ARG A 376 -0.32 -17.52 21.07
CA ARG A 376 0.67 -16.43 21.06
C ARG A 376 1.27 -16.20 22.44
N LEU A 377 0.47 -16.23 23.50
CA LEU A 377 0.94 -16.08 24.88
C LEU A 377 1.86 -17.25 25.28
N PHE A 378 1.48 -18.49 24.98
CA PHE A 378 2.31 -19.68 25.23
C PHE A 378 3.58 -19.70 24.39
N HIS A 379 3.50 -19.32 23.10
CA HIS A 379 4.68 -19.23 22.24
C HIS A 379 5.67 -18.17 22.75
N ASN A 380 5.17 -17.00 23.16
CA ASN A 380 5.99 -15.95 23.75
C ASN A 380 6.58 -16.37 25.11
N ALA A 381 5.84 -17.08 25.95
CA ALA A 381 6.34 -17.64 27.21
C ALA A 381 7.43 -18.70 26.98
N ALA A 382 7.24 -19.60 26.02
CA ALA A 382 8.23 -20.63 25.65
C ALA A 382 9.50 -20.01 25.03
N LEU A 383 9.37 -18.93 24.25
CA LEU A 383 10.51 -18.16 23.74
C LEU A 383 11.26 -17.43 24.85
N ARG A 384 10.55 -16.85 25.82
CA ARG A 384 11.16 -16.23 27.01
C ARG A 384 11.88 -17.26 27.88
N LYS A 385 11.29 -18.46 28.07
CA LYS A 385 11.90 -19.58 28.79
C LYS A 385 13.18 -20.06 28.11
N ARG A 386 13.16 -20.27 26.78
CA ARG A 386 14.35 -20.64 26.00
C ARG A 386 15.45 -19.58 26.06
N ARG A 387 15.11 -18.29 25.98
CA ARG A 387 16.11 -17.21 26.15
C ARG A 387 16.73 -17.20 27.55
N LYS A 388 15.93 -17.47 28.58
CA LYS A 388 16.39 -17.57 29.98
C LYS A 388 17.33 -18.77 30.17
N GLU A 389 16.95 -19.95 29.66
CA GLU A 389 17.77 -21.17 29.71
C GLU A 389 19.10 -21.02 28.95
N ILE A 390 19.07 -20.40 27.76
CA ILE A 390 20.28 -20.09 26.97
C ILE A 390 21.23 -19.14 27.72
N THR A 391 20.67 -18.14 28.41
CA THR A 391 21.45 -17.16 29.20
C THR A 391 22.07 -17.82 30.44
N GLU A 392 21.31 -18.69 31.13
CA GLU A 392 21.80 -19.46 32.29
C GLU A 392 22.91 -20.46 31.90
N HIS A 393 22.80 -21.07 30.71
CA HIS A 393 23.84 -21.97 30.18
C HIS A 393 25.12 -21.24 29.78
N THR A 394 25.03 -19.97 29.35
CA THR A 394 26.21 -19.15 29.03
C THR A 394 26.89 -18.58 30.28
N ASP A 395 26.13 -18.27 31.34
CA ASP A 395 26.67 -17.78 32.60
C ASP A 395 27.35 -18.88 33.44
N THR A 396 26.84 -20.11 33.39
CA THR A 396 27.50 -21.28 34.02
C THR A 396 28.82 -21.64 33.33
N GLN A 397 28.90 -21.49 31.99
CA GLN A 397 30.13 -21.70 31.24
C GLN A 397 31.18 -20.59 31.47
N ARG A 398 30.75 -19.38 31.82
CA ARG A 398 31.64 -18.27 32.20
C ARG A 398 32.16 -18.34 33.64
N ARG A 399 31.39 -18.93 34.57
CA ARG A 399 31.80 -19.10 35.97
C ARG A 399 32.87 -20.18 36.18
N ASN A 400 32.95 -21.20 35.32
CA ASN A 400 33.97 -22.25 35.43
C ASN A 400 35.34 -21.88 34.82
N GLY A 401 35.50 -20.65 34.29
CA GLY A 401 36.66 -20.27 33.46
C GLY A 401 37.69 -19.31 34.07
N SER A 402 37.58 -18.86 35.33
CA SER A 402 38.54 -17.88 35.86
C SER A 402 38.80 -18.06 37.35
N SER A 403 39.86 -18.83 37.65
CA SER A 403 40.51 -18.89 38.95
C SER A 403 41.63 -17.84 39.02
N LYS A 404 41.81 -17.29 40.23
CA LYS A 404 42.96 -16.56 40.82
C LYS A 404 42.89 -15.03 41.02
N ASP A 405 42.92 -14.71 42.32
CA ASP A 405 43.63 -13.64 43.08
C ASP A 405 43.24 -12.18 42.84
N SER A 406 43.22 -11.28 43.84
CA SER A 406 43.14 -11.28 45.32
C SER A 406 43.12 -9.79 45.73
N SER A 407 42.60 -9.49 46.94
CA SER A 407 42.78 -8.24 47.73
C SER A 407 41.91 -7.03 47.34
N GLU A 408 40.82 -6.71 48.06
CA GLU A 408 40.71 -5.84 49.26
C GLU A 408 40.97 -4.35 48.94
N VAL A 409 40.11 -3.33 49.15
CA VAL A 409 39.37 -2.87 50.37
C VAL A 409 38.24 -1.89 49.97
N GLY A 410 37.26 -1.66 50.87
CA GLY A 410 36.00 -0.87 50.74
C GLY A 410 36.16 0.66 50.51
N LEU A 411 35.14 1.52 50.52
CA LEU A 411 33.76 1.51 51.05
C LEU A 411 32.89 2.52 50.25
N ASP A 412 31.62 2.16 50.05
CA ASP A 412 30.38 2.94 50.11
C ASP A 412 30.18 4.28 49.36
N ALA A 413 29.28 4.29 48.36
CA ALA A 413 27.91 4.85 48.49
C ALA A 413 27.20 5.02 47.13
N GLU A 414 26.04 4.37 47.01
CA GLU A 414 24.84 4.70 46.21
C GLU A 414 24.95 5.47 44.88
N SER A 415 24.68 4.78 43.76
CA SER A 415 23.62 5.20 42.83
C SER A 415 23.32 4.12 41.77
N SER A 416 22.06 3.69 41.74
CA SER A 416 21.28 3.40 40.52
C SER A 416 21.80 2.39 39.47
N ARG A 417 21.23 1.18 39.53
CA ARG A 417 20.80 0.31 38.40
C ARG A 417 21.36 0.67 37.01
N ALA A 418 22.49 0.06 36.62
CA ALA A 418 22.98 0.11 35.26
C ALA A 418 22.17 -0.83 34.34
N PHE A 419 21.18 -0.28 33.65
CA PHE A 419 20.62 -0.88 32.44
C PHE A 419 21.73 -0.99 31.39
N LYS A 420 22.16 -2.20 31.02
CA LYS A 420 22.97 -2.43 29.82
C LYS A 420 22.08 -2.31 28.57
N GLY A 421 21.66 -1.08 28.28
CA GLY A 421 21.24 -0.68 26.93
C GLY A 421 22.47 -0.59 26.02
N VAL A 422 22.25 -0.70 24.70
CA VAL A 422 23.30 -0.48 23.70
C VAL A 422 23.85 0.95 23.88
N GLN A 423 25.02 1.07 24.48
CA GLN A 423 25.65 2.36 24.74
C GLN A 423 26.29 2.84 23.44
N PHE A 424 25.80 3.97 22.92
CA PHE A 424 26.32 4.59 21.73
C PHE A 424 27.53 5.46 22.09
N PRO A 425 28.75 5.08 21.67
CA PRO A 425 29.97 5.62 22.28
C PRO A 425 30.32 7.05 21.83
N PHE A 426 29.71 7.57 20.76
CA PHE A 426 29.99 8.90 20.22
C PHE A 426 28.73 9.78 20.17
N VAL A 427 28.90 11.10 20.37
CA VAL A 427 27.84 12.11 20.28
C VAL A 427 28.02 13.01 19.05
N VAL A 428 26.93 13.66 18.60
CA VAL A 428 27.00 14.64 17.50
C VAL A 428 27.85 15.85 17.92
N GLY A 429 28.75 16.28 17.05
CA GLY A 429 29.76 17.31 17.29
C GLY A 429 31.09 16.75 17.83
N GLU A 430 31.19 15.46 18.12
CA GLU A 430 32.42 14.86 18.66
C GLU A 430 33.47 14.62 17.56
N ARG A 431 34.73 14.96 17.83
CA ARG A 431 35.86 14.68 16.93
C ARG A 431 36.34 13.24 17.09
N VAL A 432 36.35 12.52 15.97
CA VAL A 432 36.70 11.09 15.88
C VAL A 432 37.74 10.86 14.80
N LEU A 433 38.59 9.86 14.99
CA LEU A 433 39.54 9.37 14.00
C LEU A 433 38.90 8.19 13.27
N ILE A 434 38.91 8.23 11.94
CA ILE A 434 38.41 7.14 11.10
C ILE A 434 39.47 6.04 11.03
N MET A 435 39.25 4.93 11.73
CA MET A 435 40.12 3.74 11.68
C MET A 435 39.86 2.87 10.45
N GLY A 436 38.65 2.99 9.87
CA GLY A 436 38.24 2.24 8.69
C GLY A 436 38.01 0.75 8.91
N ASN A 437 37.44 0.09 7.91
CA ASN A 437 37.36 -1.36 7.76
C ASN A 437 37.57 -1.71 6.27
N LYS A 438 37.48 -2.99 5.88
CA LYS A 438 37.68 -3.45 4.48
C LYS A 438 36.76 -2.78 3.44
N ARG A 439 35.69 -2.09 3.85
CA ARG A 439 34.74 -1.38 2.99
C ARG A 439 34.83 0.15 3.14
N THR A 440 35.71 0.66 3.99
CA THR A 440 35.95 2.10 4.11
C THR A 440 36.92 2.53 3.00
N PRO A 441 36.58 3.53 2.17
CA PRO A 441 37.51 4.03 1.17
C PRO A 441 38.79 4.55 1.84
N ASP A 442 39.95 4.17 1.30
CA ASP A 442 41.27 4.50 1.88
C ASP A 442 41.45 6.01 2.07
N LYS A 443 40.84 6.82 1.21
CA LYS A 443 40.84 8.28 1.31
C LYS A 443 40.27 8.85 2.60
N PHE A 444 39.52 8.07 3.39
CA PHE A 444 38.99 8.47 4.69
C PHE A 444 39.72 7.84 5.87
N VAL A 445 40.50 6.78 5.66
CA VAL A 445 41.18 6.05 6.74
C VAL A 445 42.35 6.89 7.28
N GLY A 446 42.46 6.99 8.59
CA GLY A 446 43.46 7.80 9.28
C GLY A 446 43.13 9.29 9.36
N LYS A 447 41.99 9.73 8.82
CA LYS A 447 41.56 11.13 8.88
C LYS A 447 40.70 11.42 10.09
N GLU A 448 40.83 12.64 10.58
CA GLU A 448 39.93 13.17 11.60
C GLU A 448 38.62 13.62 10.97
N ALA A 449 37.53 13.35 11.66
CA ALA A 449 36.19 13.68 11.24
C ALA A 449 35.36 14.13 12.43
N VAL A 450 34.29 14.89 12.17
CA VAL A 450 33.32 15.29 13.17
C VAL A 450 32.05 14.49 12.96
N VAL A 451 31.47 13.94 14.03
CA VAL A 451 30.18 13.25 13.96
C VAL A 451 29.08 14.29 13.69
N THR A 452 28.46 14.25 12.52
CA THR A 452 27.39 15.19 12.15
C THR A 452 26.01 14.66 12.46
N SER A 453 25.82 13.33 12.43
CA SER A 453 24.56 12.71 12.87
C SER A 453 24.75 11.27 13.35
N GLN A 454 23.93 10.88 14.33
CA GLN A 454 23.84 9.51 14.80
C GLN A 454 22.72 8.77 14.05
N CYS A 455 23.05 7.65 13.44
CA CYS A 455 22.14 6.80 12.69
C CYS A 455 21.75 5.55 13.51
N LEU A 456 20.74 4.81 13.04
CA LEU A 456 20.29 3.58 13.69
C LEU A 456 21.41 2.51 13.75
N ASN A 457 21.33 1.62 14.74
CA ASN A 457 22.22 0.44 14.87
C ASN A 457 23.72 0.76 14.99
N GLY A 458 24.09 1.92 15.53
CA GLY A 458 25.48 2.29 15.83
C GLY A 458 26.26 2.77 14.61
N TRP A 459 25.55 3.27 13.60
CA TRP A 459 26.12 3.99 12.46
C TRP A 459 26.18 5.49 12.74
N TYR A 460 27.17 6.17 12.21
CA TYR A 460 27.39 7.60 12.35
C TYR A 460 27.71 8.20 10.99
N LEU A 461 27.10 9.34 10.68
CA LEU A 461 27.58 10.21 9.60
C LEU A 461 28.72 11.03 10.18
N VAL A 462 29.88 10.97 9.54
CA VAL A 462 31.06 11.72 9.93
C VAL A 462 31.53 12.56 8.75
N GLU A 463 31.93 13.79 9.02
CA GLU A 463 32.46 14.72 8.03
C GLU A 463 33.95 14.92 8.25
N ALA A 464 34.76 14.59 7.25
CA ALA A 464 36.21 14.67 7.35
C ALA A 464 36.67 16.13 7.45
N VAL A 465 37.47 16.47 8.47
CA VAL A 465 37.87 17.85 8.79
C VAL A 465 38.73 18.47 7.69
N ASP A 466 39.49 17.65 6.97
CA ASP A 466 40.43 18.10 5.94
C ASP A 466 39.78 18.38 4.58
N SER A 467 38.68 17.70 4.27
CA SER A 467 38.08 17.66 2.93
C SER A 467 36.62 18.11 2.91
N GLY A 468 35.94 18.18 4.06
CA GLY A 468 34.50 18.45 4.14
C GLY A 468 33.62 17.34 3.56
N GLU A 469 34.21 16.22 3.14
CA GLU A 469 33.47 15.09 2.59
C GLU A 469 32.82 14.28 3.73
N SER A 470 31.53 13.96 3.57
CA SER A 470 30.76 13.17 4.54
C SER A 470 30.68 11.69 4.18
N ILE A 471 30.88 10.80 5.15
CA ILE A 471 30.77 9.34 5.00
C ILE A 471 30.03 8.71 6.18
N ARG A 472 29.23 7.67 5.91
CA ARG A 472 28.54 6.88 6.95
C ARG A 472 29.40 5.70 7.36
N LEU A 473 29.75 5.62 8.64
CA LEU A 473 30.60 4.57 9.21
C LEU A 473 30.02 4.00 10.50
N GLN A 474 30.27 2.72 10.76
CA GLN A 474 29.86 2.07 11.99
C GLN A 474 30.82 2.46 13.13
N TYR A 475 30.32 2.52 14.37
CA TYR A 475 31.08 2.93 15.57
C TYR A 475 32.43 2.20 15.75
N ARG A 476 32.54 0.96 15.28
CA ARG A 476 33.78 0.15 15.35
C ARG A 476 34.90 0.66 14.44
N SER A 477 34.54 1.47 13.45
CA SER A 477 35.47 2.07 12.48
C SER A 477 35.91 3.47 12.91
N LEU A 478 35.50 3.92 14.11
CA LEU A 478 35.75 5.24 14.66
C LEU A 478 36.47 5.12 16.01
N LYS A 479 37.35 6.06 16.33
CA LYS A 479 38.04 6.15 17.63
C LYS A 479 37.98 7.58 18.14
N LYS A 480 37.76 7.79 19.45
CA LYS A 480 37.77 9.15 20.03
C LYS A 480 39.17 9.75 19.91
N VAL A 481 39.25 11.00 19.47
CA VAL A 481 40.49 11.78 19.55
C VAL A 481 40.56 12.34 20.97
N GLN A 482 41.54 11.90 21.76
CA GLN A 482 41.82 12.52 23.06
C GLN A 482 42.44 13.89 22.81
N ALA A 483 41.83 14.94 23.35
CA ALA A 483 42.42 16.27 23.33
C ALA A 483 43.71 16.28 24.17
N GLN A 484 44.86 16.49 23.53
CA GLN A 484 46.06 16.89 24.26
C GLN A 484 45.93 18.39 24.63
N PRO A 485 46.23 18.79 25.87
CA PRO A 485 46.20 20.19 26.27
C PRO A 485 47.34 20.97 25.59
N GLU A 486 46.99 22.14 25.08
CA GLU A 486 47.86 23.10 24.40
C GLU A 486 49.11 23.46 25.23
N MET A 487 50.30 23.13 24.73
CA MET A 487 51.54 23.71 25.23
C MET A 487 51.77 25.08 24.57
N ARG A 488 51.31 26.08 25.32
CA ARG A 488 51.72 27.50 25.37
C ARG A 488 53.04 27.81 24.65
N GLY A 489 52.95 28.73 23.68
CA GLY A 489 54.08 29.22 22.91
C GLY A 489 55.15 29.97 23.70
N ARG A 490 56.33 30.05 23.08
CA ARG A 490 57.35 31.09 23.30
C ARG A 490 57.96 31.51 21.94
N PRO A 491 58.46 32.74 21.85
CA PRO A 491 58.18 33.63 20.72
C PRO A 491 59.26 33.62 19.63
N GLN A 492 58.84 33.90 18.39
CA GLN A 492 59.73 34.28 17.30
C GLN A 492 60.22 35.72 17.51
N ALA A 493 61.54 35.88 17.37
CA ALA A 493 62.21 37.15 17.19
C ALA A 493 61.72 37.81 15.90
N LEU A 494 61.40 39.10 15.96
CA LEU A 494 61.37 39.99 14.81
C LEU A 494 62.43 41.07 15.02
N LEU A 495 63.32 41.12 14.04
CA LEU A 495 64.25 42.21 13.78
C LEU A 495 63.49 43.47 13.37
N HIS A 496 64.11 44.59 13.74
CA HIS A 496 63.83 46.01 13.42
C HIS A 496 62.79 46.75 14.24
#